data_AF-A0A943BAM7-F1
#
_entry.id   AF-A0A943BAM7-F1
#
_cell.length_a   1.000
_cell.length_b   1.000
_cell.length_c   1.000
_cell.angle_alpha   90.00
_cell.angle_beta   90.00
_cell.angle_gamma   90.00
#
_symmetry.space_group_name_H-M   'P 1'
#
loop_
_entity.id
_entity.type
_entity.pdbx_description
1 polymer ?
#
loop_
_entity_poly.entity_id
_entity_poly.type
_entity_poly.pdbx_seq_one_letter_code
_entity_poly.pdbx_strand_id
1 'polypeptide(L)'
;MNNVIDIKSKKIEMIEKRAFEEYGVIKLNEDSYMVPSNVAYSEEEIIKESSLIELVVLEEAIKKLEVEDNEYIGLNLNEIIQKDEYILEIVNINKSKVEKITVKGKLNYDEREELVELIAALNKNKKVKVTFWLHYNYDMIKSLFD
;
A
#
# COMPACT_ATOMS: atom_id res chain seq x y z
N MET A 1 1.87 19.77 -37.06
CA MET A 1 0.94 19.10 -36.13
C MET A 1 1.66 18.46 -34.93
N ASN A 2 2.72 19.08 -34.37
CA ASN A 2 3.49 18.49 -33.26
C ASN A 2 3.32 19.21 -31.90
N ASN A 3 2.78 20.43 -31.87
CA ASN A 3 2.77 21.25 -30.64
C ASN A 3 1.71 20.82 -29.60
N VAL A 4 0.58 20.24 -30.04
CA VAL A 4 -0.51 19.86 -29.13
C VAL A 4 -0.16 18.62 -28.30
N ILE A 5 0.55 17.67 -28.91
CA ILE A 5 1.04 16.46 -28.23
C ILE A 5 2.10 16.87 -27.19
N ASP A 6 3.01 17.76 -27.58
CA ASP A 6 4.10 18.25 -26.72
C ASP A 6 3.61 19.05 -25.50
N ILE A 7 2.50 19.80 -25.62
CA ILE A 7 1.88 20.50 -24.48
C ILE A 7 1.20 19.53 -23.51
N LYS A 8 0.52 18.50 -24.01
CA LYS A 8 -0.14 17.50 -23.15
C LYS A 8 0.88 16.72 -22.33
N SER A 9 1.96 16.26 -22.95
CA SER A 9 3.03 15.53 -22.26
C SER A 9 3.67 16.36 -21.16
N LYS A 10 3.99 17.64 -21.42
CA LYS A 10 4.55 18.55 -20.41
C LYS A 10 3.61 18.77 -19.22
N LYS A 11 2.31 18.83 -19.46
CA LYS A 11 1.32 18.97 -18.38
C LYS A 11 1.24 17.70 -17.52
N ILE A 12 1.31 16.53 -18.13
CA ILE A 12 1.36 15.24 -17.43
C ILE A 12 2.60 15.17 -16.55
N GLU A 13 3.79 15.44 -17.11
CA GLU A 13 5.06 15.43 -16.36
C GLU A 13 5.04 16.39 -15.16
N MET A 14 4.45 17.57 -15.31
CA MET A 14 4.32 18.54 -14.22
C MET A 14 3.43 18.03 -13.09
N ILE A 15 2.31 17.37 -13.42
CA ILE A 15 1.40 16.77 -12.44
C ILE A 15 2.06 15.59 -11.75
N GLU A 16 2.73 14.70 -12.50
CA GLU A 16 3.44 13.55 -11.95
C GLU A 16 4.57 13.96 -11.01
N LYS A 17 5.37 14.96 -11.42
CA LYS A 17 6.44 15.51 -10.58
C LYS A 17 5.88 16.07 -9.27
N ARG A 18 4.81 16.86 -9.35
CA ARG A 18 4.15 17.44 -8.18
C ARG A 18 3.57 16.35 -7.27
N ALA A 19 2.98 15.29 -7.85
CA ALA A 19 2.40 14.18 -7.11
C ALA A 19 3.46 13.36 -6.36
N PHE A 20 4.62 13.16 -6.98
CA PHE A 20 5.77 12.56 -6.31
C PHE A 20 6.27 13.44 -5.16
N GLU A 21 6.46 14.75 -5.40
CA GLU A 21 7.02 15.68 -4.40
C GLU A 21 6.09 15.92 -3.20
N GLU A 22 4.79 16.05 -3.42
CA GLU A 22 3.82 16.37 -2.36
C GLU A 22 3.24 15.14 -1.66
N TYR A 23 3.08 14.03 -2.38
CA TYR A 23 2.33 12.85 -1.90
C TYR A 23 3.10 11.53 -2.01
N GLY A 24 4.34 11.54 -2.52
CA GLY A 24 5.12 10.32 -2.70
C GLY A 24 4.54 9.35 -3.74
N VAL A 25 3.76 9.85 -4.70
CA VAL A 25 3.15 9.04 -5.76
C VAL A 25 4.21 8.45 -6.67
N ILE A 26 4.12 7.14 -6.94
CA ILE A 26 5.02 6.41 -7.82
C ILE A 26 4.28 6.00 -9.09
N LYS A 27 4.81 6.36 -10.26
CA LYS A 27 4.28 5.90 -11.55
C LYS A 27 4.69 4.44 -11.81
N LEU A 28 3.71 3.59 -12.09
CA LEU A 28 3.94 2.20 -12.48
C LEU A 28 4.02 2.05 -14.01
N ASN A 29 3.05 2.64 -14.71
CA ASN A 29 2.97 2.66 -16.17
C ASN A 29 2.20 3.90 -16.64
N GLU A 30 1.83 3.98 -17.94
CA GLU A 30 1.21 5.17 -18.52
C GLU A 30 -0.08 5.61 -17.80
N ASP A 31 -0.87 4.66 -17.29
CA ASP A 31 -2.20 4.91 -16.72
C ASP A 31 -2.33 4.48 -15.24
N SER A 32 -1.24 4.05 -14.59
CA SER A 32 -1.28 3.46 -13.25
C SER A 32 -0.21 4.03 -12.32
N TYR A 33 -0.64 4.39 -11.12
CA TYR A 33 0.14 5.01 -10.07
C TYR A 33 -0.11 4.30 -8.74
N MET A 34 0.90 4.29 -7.86
CA MET A 34 0.78 3.90 -6.47
C MET A 34 0.87 5.12 -5.57
N VAL A 35 -0.11 5.27 -4.67
CA VAL A 35 -0.19 6.36 -3.70
C VAL A 35 -0.09 5.78 -2.29
N PRO A 36 0.86 6.22 -1.44
CA PRO A 36 0.90 5.76 -0.06
C PRO A 36 -0.30 6.34 0.71
N SER A 37 -1.08 5.50 1.37
CA SER A 37 -2.30 5.91 2.12
C SER A 37 -2.10 5.87 3.63
N ASN A 38 -1.54 4.78 4.13
CA ASN A 38 -1.38 4.55 5.57
C ASN A 38 0.03 4.02 5.82
N VAL A 39 0.66 4.47 6.90
CA VAL A 39 2.04 4.11 7.25
C VAL A 39 2.12 3.82 8.74
N ALA A 40 2.69 2.68 9.09
CA ALA A 40 2.99 2.32 10.47
C ALA A 40 4.45 1.92 10.60
N TYR A 41 5.03 2.21 11.76
CA TYR A 41 6.37 1.77 12.15
C TYR A 41 6.21 0.69 13.21
N SER A 42 7.07 -0.32 13.17
CA SER A 42 7.05 -1.37 14.18
C SER A 42 7.54 -0.79 15.52
N GLU A 43 6.60 -0.40 16.37
CA GLU A 43 6.85 0.08 17.73
C GLU A 43 6.42 -0.97 18.77
N GLU A 44 6.82 -0.80 20.03
CA GLU A 44 6.38 -1.67 21.13
C GLU A 44 4.90 -1.39 21.45
N GLU A 45 3.99 -2.02 20.71
CA GLU A 45 2.56 -1.93 20.97
C GLU A 45 1.90 -3.28 21.31
N ILE A 46 0.74 -3.17 21.95
CA ILE A 46 -0.17 -4.29 22.22
C ILE A 46 -0.97 -4.57 20.96
N ILE A 47 -0.88 -5.81 20.47
CA ILE A 47 -1.70 -6.28 19.34
C ILE A 47 -3.17 -6.20 19.74
N LYS A 48 -3.95 -5.40 19.00
CA LYS A 48 -5.42 -5.36 19.10
C LYS A 48 -6.00 -6.47 18.23
N GLU A 49 -7.13 -7.04 18.65
CA GLU A 49 -7.88 -7.97 17.80
C GLU A 49 -8.42 -7.22 16.57
N SER A 50 -8.38 -7.87 15.41
CA SER A 50 -8.87 -7.33 14.15
C SER A 50 -10.17 -8.00 13.73
N SER A 51 -11.12 -7.20 13.23
CA SER A 51 -12.34 -7.71 12.60
C SER A 51 -12.15 -8.08 11.12
N LEU A 52 -11.06 -7.61 10.52
CA LEU A 52 -10.75 -7.74 9.09
C LEU A 52 -10.09 -9.09 8.78
N ILE A 53 -9.32 -9.62 9.73
CA ILE A 53 -8.54 -10.86 9.56
C ILE A 53 -8.28 -11.58 10.88
N GLU A 54 -8.27 -12.92 10.80
CA GLU A 54 -7.82 -13.75 11.92
C GLU A 54 -6.30 -13.64 12.12
N LEU A 55 -5.87 -13.32 13.34
CA LEU A 55 -4.47 -13.07 13.67
C LEU A 55 -3.53 -14.22 13.27
N VAL A 56 -3.96 -15.48 13.45
CA VAL A 56 -3.15 -16.66 13.10
C VAL A 56 -2.83 -16.72 11.60
N VAL A 57 -3.77 -16.35 10.73
CA VAL A 57 -3.58 -16.33 9.28
C VAL A 57 -2.54 -15.27 8.90
N LEU A 58 -2.64 -14.09 9.54
CA LEU A 58 -1.70 -13.02 9.31
C LEU A 58 -0.29 -13.38 9.80
N GLU A 59 -0.17 -13.96 11.00
CA GLU A 59 1.11 -14.42 11.54
C GLU A 59 1.83 -15.42 10.63
N GLU A 60 1.09 -16.38 10.08
CA GLU A 60 1.64 -17.37 9.15
C GLU A 60 2.15 -16.71 7.86
N ALA A 61 1.42 -15.73 7.31
CA ALA A 61 1.87 -14.97 6.15
C ALA A 61 3.14 -14.16 6.47
N ILE A 62 3.17 -13.42 7.59
CA ILE A 62 4.34 -12.63 7.99
C ILE A 62 5.58 -13.51 8.21
N LYS A 63 5.42 -14.72 8.76
CA LYS A 63 6.54 -15.68 8.91
C LYS A 63 7.14 -16.08 7.56
N LYS A 64 6.33 -16.31 6.53
CA LYS A 64 6.78 -16.71 5.18
C LYS A 64 7.51 -15.58 4.43
N LEU A 65 7.20 -14.32 4.76
CA LEU A 65 7.89 -13.15 4.21
C LEU A 65 9.34 -13.01 4.67
N GLU A 66 9.75 -13.74 5.72
CA GLU A 66 11.12 -13.74 6.25
C GLU A 66 11.66 -12.32 6.51
N VAL A 67 10.84 -11.48 7.14
CA VAL A 67 11.17 -10.07 7.39
C VAL A 67 12.36 -9.95 8.35
N GLU A 68 13.33 -9.11 8.01
CA GLU A 68 14.53 -8.77 8.79
C GLU A 68 14.50 -7.33 9.30
N ASP A 69 15.55 -6.94 10.03
CA ASP A 69 15.66 -5.63 10.66
C ASP A 69 15.79 -4.50 9.62
N ASN A 70 15.02 -3.42 9.81
CA ASN A 70 14.96 -2.21 8.98
C ASN A 70 14.45 -2.45 7.55
N GLU A 71 13.61 -3.47 7.34
CA GLU A 71 12.97 -3.74 6.05
C GLU A 71 11.63 -3.01 5.88
N TYR A 72 11.16 -2.99 4.62
CA TYR A 72 9.93 -2.33 4.22
C TYR A 72 8.89 -3.37 3.77
N ILE A 73 7.68 -3.26 4.31
CA ILE A 73 6.53 -4.06 3.92
C ILE A 73 5.53 -3.17 3.18
N GLY A 74 5.16 -3.56 1.96
CA GLY A 74 4.09 -2.95 1.19
C GLY A 74 2.80 -3.77 1.27
N LEU A 75 1.66 -3.10 1.40
CA LEU A 75 0.33 -3.72 1.32
C LEU A 75 -0.42 -3.18 0.12
N ASN A 76 -1.04 -4.06 -0.65
CA ASN A 76 -1.89 -3.72 -1.80
C ASN A 76 -3.17 -4.56 -1.79
N LEU A 77 -4.27 -3.95 -2.23
CA LEU A 77 -5.49 -4.67 -2.57
C LEU A 77 -5.49 -5.00 -4.06
N ASN A 78 -5.65 -6.28 -4.39
CA ASN A 78 -5.64 -6.71 -5.79
C ASN A 78 -7.02 -7.00 -6.35
N GLU A 79 -7.79 -7.88 -5.71
CA GLU A 79 -9.02 -8.41 -6.30
C GLU A 79 -10.10 -8.62 -5.25
N ILE A 80 -11.35 -8.40 -5.66
CA ILE A 80 -12.55 -8.79 -4.90
C ILE A 80 -12.80 -10.26 -5.18
N ILE A 81 -12.74 -11.10 -4.13
CA ILE A 81 -13.06 -12.53 -4.26
C ILE A 81 -14.58 -12.71 -4.21
N GLN A 82 -15.21 -12.06 -3.23
CA GLN A 82 -16.64 -12.15 -2.93
C GLN A 82 -17.12 -10.82 -2.36
N LYS A 83 -18.44 -10.65 -2.18
CA LYS A 83 -18.98 -9.41 -1.60
C LYS A 83 -18.31 -9.13 -0.23
N ASP A 84 -17.61 -8.01 -0.16
CA ASP A 84 -16.88 -7.53 1.03
C ASP A 84 -15.70 -8.44 1.47
N GLU A 85 -15.13 -9.24 0.56
CA GLU A 85 -13.89 -10.01 0.77
C GLU A 85 -12.87 -9.73 -0.35
N TYR A 86 -11.63 -9.46 0.06
CA TYR A 86 -10.58 -9.01 -0.84
C TYR A 86 -9.28 -9.78 -0.64
N ILE A 87 -8.48 -9.87 -1.70
CA ILE A 87 -7.08 -10.32 -1.62
C ILE A 87 -6.20 -9.15 -1.22
N LEU A 88 -5.61 -9.25 -0.02
CA LEU A 88 -4.51 -8.42 0.42
C LEU A 88 -3.19 -9.08 0.02
N GLU A 89 -2.41 -8.38 -0.79
CA GLU A 89 -1.01 -8.70 -1.04
C GLU A 89 -0.14 -8.02 0.00
N ILE A 90 0.69 -8.82 0.69
CA ILE A 90 1.72 -8.35 1.62
C ILE A 90 3.07 -8.63 0.97
N VAL A 91 3.85 -7.58 0.77
CA VAL A 91 5.10 -7.63 0.03
C VAL A 91 6.25 -7.22 0.92
N ASN A 92 7.24 -8.09 1.13
CA ASN A 92 8.55 -7.66 1.59
C ASN A 92 9.28 -7.05 0.39
N ILE A 93 9.36 -5.72 0.37
CA ILE A 93 9.90 -4.95 -0.76
C ILE A 93 11.39 -5.26 -0.96
N ASN A 94 12.13 -5.42 0.14
CA ASN A 94 13.57 -5.68 0.10
C ASN A 94 13.91 -7.03 -0.52
N LYS A 95 13.05 -8.04 -0.35
CA LYS A 95 13.29 -9.42 -0.79
C LYS A 95 12.44 -9.84 -1.99
N SER A 96 11.57 -8.97 -2.49
CA SER A 96 10.57 -9.29 -3.51
C SER A 96 9.72 -10.52 -3.18
N LYS A 97 9.46 -10.75 -1.88
CA LYS A 97 8.61 -11.84 -1.40
C LYS A 97 7.18 -11.35 -1.24
N VAL A 98 6.23 -12.16 -1.69
CA VAL A 98 4.81 -11.81 -1.72
C VAL A 98 4.01 -12.92 -1.05
N GLU A 99 3.16 -12.54 -0.11
CA GLU A 99 2.14 -13.41 0.48
C GLU A 99 0.75 -12.82 0.20
N LYS A 100 -0.21 -13.70 -0.03
CA LYS A 100 -1.60 -13.33 -0.33
C LYS A 100 -2.51 -13.90 0.74
N ILE A 101 -3.32 -13.03 1.34
CA ILE A 101 -4.32 -13.43 2.33
C ILE A 101 -5.66 -12.81 1.99
N THR A 102 -6.73 -13.41 2.50
CA THR A 102 -8.08 -12.86 2.37
C THR A 102 -8.38 -11.97 3.57
N VAL A 103 -8.90 -10.78 3.30
CA VAL A 103 -9.37 -9.83 4.31
C VAL A 103 -10.83 -9.46 4.05
N LYS A 104 -11.56 -9.16 5.13
CA LYS A 104 -12.95 -8.70 5.08
C LYS A 104 -13.01 -7.18 5.06
N GLY A 105 -14.09 -6.64 4.50
CA GLY A 105 -14.39 -5.20 4.51
C GLY A 105 -13.84 -4.45 3.30
N LYS A 106 -14.36 -3.25 3.05
CA LYS A 106 -14.02 -2.43 1.87
C LYS A 106 -12.69 -1.67 2.00
N LEU A 107 -12.00 -1.88 3.12
CA LEU A 107 -10.76 -1.21 3.53
C LEU A 107 -10.83 0.30 3.34
N ASN A 108 -11.70 0.95 4.11
CA ASN A 108 -11.69 2.40 4.32
C ASN A 108 -10.37 2.85 5.00
N TYR A 109 -10.20 4.14 5.27
CA TYR A 109 -8.95 4.65 5.85
C TYR A 109 -8.59 3.98 7.18
N ASP A 110 -9.54 3.88 8.10
CA ASP A 110 -9.33 3.32 9.45
C ASP A 110 -9.06 1.81 9.38
N GLU A 111 -9.75 1.09 8.50
CA GLU A 111 -9.52 -0.34 8.27
C GLU A 111 -8.13 -0.61 7.68
N ARG A 112 -7.63 0.29 6.82
CA ARG A 112 -6.25 0.20 6.30
C ARG A 112 -5.22 0.53 7.38
N GLU A 113 -5.53 1.49 8.25
CA GLU A 113 -4.70 1.84 9.41
C GLU A 113 -4.54 0.64 10.34
N GLU A 114 -5.66 -0.02 10.68
CA GLU A 114 -5.68 -1.24 11.49
C GLU A 114 -4.74 -2.33 10.91
N LEU A 115 -4.78 -2.56 9.59
CA LEU A 115 -3.92 -3.55 8.94
C LEU A 115 -2.44 -3.19 8.97
N VAL A 116 -2.07 -1.93 8.72
CA VAL A 116 -0.65 -1.52 8.76
C VAL A 116 -0.10 -1.60 10.18
N GLU A 117 -0.88 -1.17 11.18
CA GLU A 117 -0.51 -1.25 12.60
C GLU A 117 -0.35 -2.70 13.04
N LEU A 118 -1.28 -3.57 12.67
CA LEU A 118 -1.23 -4.98 13.05
C LEU A 118 0.02 -5.68 12.50
N ILE A 119 0.36 -5.43 11.22
CA ILE A 119 1.56 -6.00 10.59
C ILE A 119 2.84 -5.40 11.17
N ALA A 120 2.83 -4.11 11.52
CA ALA A 120 3.96 -3.45 12.17
C ALA A 120 4.19 -4.03 13.58
N ALA A 121 3.13 -4.22 14.35
CA ALA A 121 3.18 -4.81 15.70
C ALA A 121 3.70 -6.26 15.69
N LEU A 122 3.32 -7.06 14.70
CA LEU A 122 3.87 -8.42 14.49
C LEU A 122 5.38 -8.42 14.19
N ASN A 123 5.96 -7.28 13.82
CA ASN A 123 7.38 -7.09 13.55
C ASN A 123 8.07 -6.12 14.53
N LYS A 124 7.49 -5.85 15.72
CA LYS A 124 7.93 -4.81 16.68
C LYS A 124 9.42 -4.74 17.01
N ASN A 125 10.15 -5.86 16.94
CA ASN A 125 11.59 -5.89 17.26
C ASN A 125 12.51 -5.60 16.07
N LYS A 126 11.94 -5.43 14.87
CA LYS A 126 12.68 -5.38 13.61
C LYS A 126 12.75 -3.99 13.00
N LYS A 127 12.19 -2.94 13.61
CA LYS A 127 12.20 -1.56 13.06
C LYS A 127 11.69 -1.49 11.61
N VAL A 128 10.65 -2.24 11.32
CA VAL A 128 10.04 -2.37 9.99
C VAL A 128 9.12 -1.18 9.74
N LYS A 129 9.09 -0.71 8.49
CA LYS A 129 8.09 0.26 8.01
C LYS A 129 7.06 -0.46 7.16
N VAL A 130 5.79 -0.35 7.52
CA VAL A 130 4.66 -0.90 6.77
C VAL A 130 3.94 0.23 6.06
N THR A 131 3.62 0.07 4.78
CA THR A 131 2.89 1.07 4.00
C THR A 131 1.79 0.42 3.18
N PHE A 132 0.57 0.91 3.34
CA PHE A 132 -0.55 0.57 2.46
C PHE A 132 -0.53 1.48 1.24
N TRP A 133 -0.56 0.90 0.04
CA TRP A 133 -0.60 1.66 -1.19
C TRP A 133 -1.94 1.49 -1.91
N LEU A 134 -2.40 2.58 -2.53
CA LEU A 134 -3.59 2.62 -3.34
C LEU A 134 -3.22 2.73 -4.82
N HIS A 135 -3.95 2.02 -5.66
CA HIS A 135 -3.83 2.13 -7.11
C HIS A 135 -4.71 3.28 -7.62
N TYR A 136 -4.07 4.28 -8.22
CA TYR A 136 -4.73 5.44 -8.81
C TYR A 136 -4.50 5.43 -10.32
N ASN A 137 -5.49 5.90 -11.08
CA ASN A 137 -5.30 6.28 -12.47
C ASN A 137 -4.91 7.77 -12.57
N TYR A 138 -4.61 8.25 -13.78
CA TYR A 138 -4.20 9.63 -13.99
C TYR A 138 -5.23 10.66 -13.51
N ASP A 139 -6.52 10.44 -13.76
CA ASP A 139 -7.59 11.36 -13.33
C ASP A 139 -7.67 11.45 -11.80
N MET A 140 -7.48 10.33 -11.10
CA MET A 140 -7.42 10.30 -9.63
C MET A 140 -6.20 11.04 -9.11
N ILE A 141 -5.01 10.87 -9.72
CA ILE A 141 -3.82 11.66 -9.35
C ILE A 141 -4.05 13.15 -9.56
N LYS A 142 -4.68 13.53 -10.67
CA LYS A 142 -5.01 14.94 -10.94
C LYS A 142 -5.93 15.53 -9.87
N SER A 143 -6.90 14.74 -9.39
CA SER A 143 -7.84 15.17 -8.34
C SER A 143 -7.19 15.40 -6.97
N LEU A 144 -5.93 15.00 -6.76
CA LEU A 144 -5.16 15.36 -5.55
C LEU A 144 -4.83 16.86 -5.45
N PHE A 145 -5.04 17.61 -6.53
CA PHE A 145 -4.67 19.03 -6.63
C PHE A 145 -5.85 19.97 -6.91
N ASP A 146 -7.06 19.41 -7.06
CA ASP A 146 -8.31 20.15 -7.29
C ASP A 146 -9.00 20.45 -5.94
#